data_AF-A0A934H0L0-F1
#
_entry.id   AF-A0A934H0L0-F1
#
_cell.length_a   1.000
_cell.length_b   1.000
_cell.length_c   1.000
_cell.angle_alpha   90.00
_cell.angle_beta   90.00
_cell.angle_gamma   90.00
#
_symmetry.space_group_name_H-M   'P 1'
#
loop_
_entity.id
_entity.type
_entity.pdbx_description
1 polymer ?
#
loop_
_entity_poly.entity_id
_entity_poly.type
_entity_poly.pdbx_seq_one_letter_code
_entity_poly.pdbx_strand_id
1 'polypeptide(L)'
;MKPAGNPTVQVWGCSTVADLTPNPSPERKGEKLRYIIGTEVPIPGGATEREETVGVTKVEGARQTIEVTREAFLRAGLASAWERVMGVVQPGVEFGDDFVLPYDPQKAQELSKFIEGQPMIYEAHPTDYQTRGALNDLVRDHFAILKVGPALTFAFREAVFALTMIENELIPKGQRANVIQALDDAMVKHPEHWKKYYHGTKADQAFKRKYSLSDRARYYWIQPDVQKALSGLLQNLGATPLPHALLSQFVGETNLTTAQVIARKLDRVLNDYQAACKQAG
;
A
#
# COMPACT_ATOMS: atom_id res chain seq x y z
N MET A 1 18.17 -2.35 21.55
CA MET A 1 17.77 -1.97 20.18
C MET A 1 16.37 -2.53 19.94
N LYS A 2 15.35 -1.68 19.76
CA LYS A 2 13.99 -2.16 19.45
C LYS A 2 14.03 -2.90 18.10
N PRO A 3 13.42 -4.08 17.96
CA PRO A 3 13.34 -4.76 16.67
C PRO A 3 12.59 -3.86 15.69
N ALA A 4 13.10 -3.78 14.46
CA ALA A 4 12.43 -3.10 13.36
C ALA A 4 11.01 -3.69 13.23
N GLY A 5 10.00 -2.85 13.45
CA GLY A 5 8.60 -3.24 13.39
C GLY A 5 8.26 -3.79 12.01
N ASN A 6 7.49 -4.88 11.99
CA ASN A 6 6.89 -5.44 10.78
C ASN A 6 6.14 -4.33 10.01
N PRO A 7 6.26 -4.24 8.67
CA PRO A 7 5.42 -3.37 7.88
C PRO A 7 3.99 -3.93 7.83
N THR A 8 3.19 -3.59 8.85
CA THR A 8 1.72 -3.69 8.84
C THR A 8 1.14 -2.72 7.81
N VAL A 9 -0.03 -3.05 7.25
CA VAL A 9 -0.83 -2.13 6.41
C VAL A 9 -0.93 -0.78 7.11
N GLN A 10 -0.50 0.30 6.44
CA GLN A 10 -0.54 1.65 7.00
C GLN A 10 -1.73 2.38 6.38
N VAL A 11 -2.68 2.79 7.23
CA VAL A 11 -3.76 3.69 6.83
C VAL A 11 -3.25 5.11 7.01
N TRP A 12 -3.14 5.86 5.92
CA TRP A 12 -2.82 7.28 5.96
C TRP A 12 -4.12 8.09 5.88
N GLY A 13 -4.42 8.82 6.95
CA GLY A 13 -5.44 9.87 6.90
C GLY A 13 -4.78 11.18 6.48
N CYS A 14 -5.35 11.88 5.50
CA CYS A 14 -4.98 13.26 5.23
C CYS A 14 -5.31 14.15 6.45
N SER A 15 -4.75 15.37 6.53
CA SER A 15 -4.96 16.32 7.65
C SER A 15 -6.42 16.39 8.09
N THR A 16 -6.64 16.65 9.39
CA THR A 16 -7.90 16.53 10.14
C THR A 16 -9.08 16.20 9.23
N VAL A 17 -9.47 14.92 9.13
CA VAL A 17 -10.60 14.43 8.32
C VAL A 17 -11.83 15.36 8.34
N ALA A 18 -12.04 16.06 9.45
CA ALA A 18 -13.04 17.13 9.61
C ALA A 18 -12.92 18.27 8.57
N ASP A 19 -11.72 18.75 8.25
CA ASP A 19 -11.45 19.84 7.30
C ASP A 19 -11.71 19.42 5.85
N LEU A 20 -11.59 18.11 5.57
CA LEU A 20 -11.87 17.52 4.26
C LEU A 20 -13.32 17.06 4.12
N THR A 21 -14.13 17.17 5.18
CA THR A 21 -15.56 16.84 5.11
C THR A 21 -16.31 18.08 4.62
N PRO A 22 -17.00 18.05 3.46
CA PRO A 22 -17.68 19.24 2.91
C PRO A 22 -18.73 19.86 3.85
N ASN A 23 -19.25 19.07 4.81
CA ASN A 23 -20.14 19.50 5.87
C ASN A 23 -19.87 18.71 7.17
N PRO A 24 -18.94 19.14 8.04
CA PRO A 24 -18.62 18.40 9.26
C PRO A 24 -19.75 18.48 10.29
N SER A 25 -19.99 17.36 11.00
CA SER A 25 -20.89 17.34 12.16
C SER A 25 -20.29 18.11 13.34
N PRO A 26 -21.11 18.76 14.21
CA PRO A 26 -20.60 19.54 15.33
C PRO A 26 -19.83 18.68 16.34
N GLU A 27 -18.63 19.14 16.74
CA GLU A 27 -17.77 18.50 17.73
C GLU A 27 -18.50 18.27 19.07
N ARG A 28 -18.41 17.04 19.59
CA ARG A 28 -18.98 16.63 20.88
C ARG A 28 -17.96 15.78 21.62
N LYS A 29 -17.48 16.28 22.77
CA LYS A 29 -16.52 15.61 23.67
C LYS A 29 -16.92 14.15 23.98
N GLY A 30 -16.29 13.25 23.23
CA GLY A 30 -16.38 11.77 23.25
C GLY A 30 -15.61 11.14 22.06
N GLU A 31 -14.76 11.93 21.41
CA GLU A 31 -14.29 11.87 20.01
C GLU A 31 -13.04 11.00 19.80
N LYS A 32 -13.17 9.68 19.75
CA LYS A 32 -12.05 8.86 19.23
C LYS A 32 -12.44 7.83 18.18
N LEU A 33 -13.68 7.33 18.21
CA LEU A 33 -14.10 6.24 17.32
C LEU A 33 -14.83 6.79 16.10
N ARG A 34 -14.20 6.67 14.94
CA ARG A 34 -14.80 6.85 13.61
C ARG A 34 -15.06 5.48 13.00
N TYR A 35 -16.10 5.38 12.18
CA TYR A 35 -16.51 4.13 11.53
C TYR A 35 -16.34 4.27 10.03
N ILE A 36 -16.08 3.15 9.37
CA ILE A 36 -15.99 3.07 7.92
C ILE A 36 -16.98 1.98 7.47
N ILE A 37 -17.85 2.31 6.51
CA ILE A 37 -18.90 1.42 5.99
C ILE A 37 -18.79 1.28 4.47
N GLY A 38 -19.36 0.21 3.94
CA GLY A 38 -19.22 -0.14 2.54
C GLY A 38 -18.14 -1.18 2.34
N THR A 39 -18.04 -1.66 1.11
CA THR A 39 -17.02 -2.61 0.72
C THR A 39 -16.71 -2.48 -0.75
N GLU A 40 -15.44 -2.35 -1.01
CA GLU A 40 -14.74 -2.94 -2.13
C GLU A 40 -14.05 -4.16 -1.51
N VAL A 41 -14.31 -5.35 -2.03
CA VAL A 41 -13.46 -6.51 -1.69
C VAL A 41 -12.45 -6.64 -2.83
N PRO A 42 -11.41 -5.79 -2.92
CA PRO A 42 -10.34 -6.04 -3.86
C PRO A 42 -9.65 -7.32 -3.40
N ILE A 43 -9.21 -8.12 -4.37
CA ILE A 43 -8.41 -9.30 -4.06
C ILE A 43 -7.14 -8.81 -3.32
N PRO A 44 -6.74 -9.40 -2.18
CA PRO A 44 -5.56 -8.92 -1.45
C PRO A 44 -4.30 -8.94 -2.32
N GLY A 45 -3.69 -7.78 -2.57
CA GLY A 45 -2.55 -7.66 -3.48
C GLY A 45 -2.94 -7.48 -4.95
N GLY A 46 -4.11 -6.91 -5.23
CA GLY A 46 -4.52 -6.52 -6.58
C GLY A 46 -5.17 -7.65 -7.38
N ALA A 47 -5.56 -7.32 -8.62
CA ALA A 47 -6.23 -8.23 -9.54
C ALA A 47 -5.33 -9.41 -9.97
N THR A 48 -5.92 -10.60 -10.13
CA THR A 48 -5.22 -11.80 -10.62
C THR A 48 -5.19 -11.89 -12.15
N GLU A 49 -6.08 -11.16 -12.82
CA GLU A 49 -6.16 -11.06 -14.27
C GLU A 49 -6.10 -9.60 -14.69
N ARG A 50 -5.61 -9.35 -15.91
CA ARG A 50 -5.54 -8.01 -16.46
C ARG A 50 -6.92 -7.59 -16.96
N GLU A 51 -7.63 -6.84 -16.13
CA GLU A 51 -8.80 -6.08 -16.56
C GLU A 51 -8.33 -4.74 -17.15
N GLU A 52 -8.82 -4.37 -18.35
CA GLU A 52 -8.49 -3.07 -18.97
C GLU A 52 -9.08 -1.89 -18.19
N THR A 53 -10.12 -2.15 -17.39
CA THR A 53 -10.79 -1.16 -16.55
C THR A 53 -11.32 -1.82 -15.29
N VAL A 54 -11.19 -1.15 -14.14
CA VAL A 54 -11.98 -1.48 -12.96
C VAL A 54 -13.20 -0.56 -12.89
N GLY A 55 -14.37 -1.12 -12.58
CA GLY A 55 -15.61 -0.35 -12.52
C GLY A 55 -15.62 0.60 -11.33
N VAL A 56 -15.82 1.89 -11.59
CA VAL A 56 -16.09 2.88 -10.54
C VAL A 56 -17.41 2.53 -9.84
N THR A 57 -17.46 2.64 -8.51
CA THR A 57 -18.71 2.46 -7.77
C THR A 57 -19.79 3.41 -8.28
N LYS A 58 -20.93 2.86 -8.71
CA LYS A 58 -22.08 3.67 -9.14
C LYS A 58 -22.67 4.43 -7.97
N VAL A 59 -23.09 5.68 -8.22
CA VAL A 59 -23.72 6.54 -7.22
C VAL A 59 -24.94 5.89 -6.57
N GLU A 60 -25.74 5.16 -7.33
CA GLU A 60 -26.91 4.42 -6.81
C GLU A 60 -26.50 3.40 -5.75
N GLY A 61 -25.41 2.67 -5.98
CA GLY A 61 -24.88 1.68 -5.04
C GLY A 61 -24.32 2.33 -3.77
N ALA A 62 -23.58 3.44 -3.92
CA ALA A 62 -23.09 4.21 -2.79
C ALA A 62 -24.24 4.78 -1.94
N ARG A 63 -25.25 5.39 -2.59
CA ARG A 63 -26.46 5.93 -1.95
C ARG A 63 -27.23 4.85 -1.19
N GLN A 64 -27.52 3.72 -1.84
CA GLN A 64 -28.24 2.61 -1.21
C GLN A 64 -27.48 2.07 0.01
N THR A 65 -26.16 1.95 -0.07
CA THR A 65 -25.32 1.50 1.05
C THR A 65 -25.40 2.47 2.23
N ILE A 66 -25.29 3.77 1.95
CA ILE A 66 -25.39 4.82 2.97
C ILE A 66 -26.78 4.79 3.64
N GLU A 67 -27.86 4.75 2.85
CA GLU A 67 -29.24 4.79 3.35
C GLU A 67 -29.58 3.57 4.22
N VAL A 68 -29.34 2.36 3.71
CA VAL A 68 -29.63 1.12 4.45
C VAL A 68 -28.82 1.03 5.74
N THR A 69 -27.55 1.44 5.71
CA THR A 69 -26.69 1.44 6.90
C THR A 69 -27.13 2.50 7.90
N ARG A 70 -27.49 3.71 7.43
CA ARG A 70 -28.03 4.78 8.27
C ARG A 70 -29.26 4.31 9.01
N GLU A 71 -30.23 3.74 8.31
CA GLU A 71 -31.44 3.23 8.92
C GLU A 71 -31.16 2.13 9.96
N ALA A 72 -30.22 1.22 9.69
CA ALA A 72 -29.82 0.19 10.64
C ALA A 72 -29.22 0.80 11.92
N PHE A 73 -28.36 1.82 11.79
CA PHE A 73 -27.82 2.55 12.93
C PHE A 73 -28.92 3.25 13.73
N LEU A 74 -29.85 3.93 13.07
CA LEU A 74 -30.95 4.63 13.73
C LEU A 74 -31.89 3.66 14.47
N ARG A 75 -32.24 2.52 13.84
CA ARG A 75 -33.05 1.46 14.48
C ARG A 75 -32.37 0.86 15.70
N ALA A 76 -31.04 0.80 15.71
CA ALA A 76 -30.25 0.35 16.85
C ALA A 76 -30.02 1.42 17.93
N GLY A 77 -30.58 2.63 17.79
CA GLY A 77 -30.36 3.75 18.72
C GLY A 77 -28.96 4.38 18.61
N LEU A 78 -28.23 4.13 17.52
CA LEU A 78 -26.84 4.54 17.31
C LEU A 78 -26.70 5.85 16.50
N ALA A 79 -27.66 6.78 16.65
CA ALA A 79 -27.68 8.03 15.89
C ALA A 79 -26.39 8.86 16.05
N SER A 80 -25.82 8.93 17.26
CA SER A 80 -24.54 9.62 17.47
C SER A 80 -23.35 8.90 16.82
N ALA A 81 -23.38 7.58 16.68
CA ALA A 81 -22.32 6.85 15.99
C ALA A 81 -22.36 7.08 14.48
N TRP A 82 -23.56 7.22 13.92
CA TRP A 82 -23.77 7.54 12.50
C TRP A 82 -23.08 8.84 12.09
N GLU A 83 -23.08 9.87 12.95
CA GLU A 83 -22.41 11.16 12.71
C GLU A 83 -20.88 11.04 12.53
N ARG A 84 -20.30 9.86 12.78
CA ARG A 84 -18.86 9.56 12.70
C ARG A 84 -18.53 8.51 11.63
N VAL A 85 -19.48 8.20 10.75
CA VAL A 85 -19.34 7.20 9.68
C VAL A 85 -18.73 7.84 8.42
N MET A 86 -17.79 7.12 7.80
CA MET A 86 -17.21 7.38 6.48
C MET A 86 -17.52 6.23 5.53
N GLY A 87 -17.41 6.47 4.22
CA GLY A 87 -17.72 5.48 3.20
C GLY A 87 -16.47 4.89 2.55
N VAL A 88 -16.54 3.63 2.13
CA VAL A 88 -15.57 3.03 1.20
C VAL A 88 -16.21 2.76 -0.14
N VAL A 89 -15.46 3.06 -1.20
CA VAL A 89 -15.87 2.93 -2.60
C VAL A 89 -14.65 2.62 -3.48
N GLN A 90 -14.92 2.10 -4.68
CA GLN A 90 -13.92 1.88 -5.73
C GLN A 90 -13.88 3.10 -6.67
N PRO A 91 -12.81 3.95 -6.63
CA PRO A 91 -12.69 5.14 -7.49
C PRO A 91 -12.21 4.85 -8.91
N GLY A 92 -12.01 3.59 -9.28
CA GLY A 92 -11.47 3.22 -10.60
C GLY A 92 -9.96 2.99 -10.59
N VAL A 93 -9.37 2.68 -9.44
CA VAL A 93 -7.94 2.37 -9.28
C VAL A 93 -7.75 0.89 -9.00
N GLU A 94 -6.73 0.30 -9.59
CA GLU A 94 -6.36 -1.10 -9.38
C GLU A 94 -4.90 -1.31 -9.76
N PHE A 95 -4.32 -2.42 -9.33
CA PHE A 95 -3.05 -2.91 -9.87
C PHE A 95 -3.09 -4.43 -9.99
N GLY A 96 -2.29 -4.98 -10.90
CA GLY A 96 -2.15 -6.43 -11.09
C GLY A 96 -0.76 -6.91 -10.72
N ASP A 97 -0.27 -7.95 -11.39
CA ASP A 97 1.10 -8.42 -11.21
C ASP A 97 2.12 -7.57 -11.96
N ASP A 98 1.78 -7.01 -13.11
CA ASP A 98 2.67 -6.23 -13.98
C ASP A 98 2.07 -4.92 -14.50
N PHE A 99 0.89 -4.52 -14.03
CA PHE A 99 0.21 -3.29 -14.45
C PHE A 99 -0.36 -2.48 -13.29
N VAL A 100 -0.60 -1.19 -13.54
CA VAL A 100 -1.32 -0.26 -12.67
C VAL A 100 -2.41 0.39 -13.51
N LEU A 101 -3.65 0.38 -13.04
CA LEU A 101 -4.74 1.18 -13.61
C LEU A 101 -4.75 2.53 -12.91
N PRO A 102 -4.34 3.61 -13.60
CA PRO A 102 -4.25 4.92 -12.99
C PRO A 102 -5.64 5.48 -12.70
N TYR A 103 -5.73 6.30 -11.65
CA TYR A 103 -6.95 7.07 -11.38
C TYR A 103 -7.31 7.98 -12.56
N ASP A 104 -8.59 7.99 -12.94
CA ASP A 104 -9.16 8.86 -13.96
C ASP A 104 -10.26 9.72 -13.34
N PRO A 105 -9.99 11.01 -13.08
CA PRO A 105 -10.97 11.92 -12.45
C PRO A 105 -12.30 12.02 -13.20
N GLN A 106 -12.29 11.87 -14.53
CA GLN A 106 -13.52 11.99 -15.33
C GLN A 106 -14.47 10.84 -15.05
N LYS A 107 -13.94 9.62 -14.86
CA LYS A 107 -14.76 8.43 -14.56
C LYS A 107 -15.37 8.46 -13.16
N ALA A 108 -14.70 9.09 -12.20
CA ALA A 108 -15.16 9.21 -10.82
C ALA A 108 -15.98 10.49 -10.52
N GLN A 109 -16.19 11.36 -11.52
CA GLN A 109 -16.79 12.67 -11.32
C GLN A 109 -18.19 12.62 -10.68
N GLU A 110 -19.04 11.67 -11.09
CA GLU A 110 -20.39 11.53 -10.51
C GLU A 110 -20.34 11.12 -9.05
N LEU A 111 -19.42 10.20 -8.70
CA LEU A 111 -19.22 9.72 -7.34
C LEU A 111 -18.65 10.83 -6.44
N SER A 112 -17.68 11.58 -6.96
CA SER A 112 -17.10 12.75 -6.29
C SER A 112 -18.15 13.83 -6.02
N LYS A 113 -19.01 14.16 -6.99
CA LYS A 113 -20.11 15.13 -6.78
C LYS A 113 -21.14 14.65 -5.77
N PHE A 114 -21.43 13.35 -5.74
CA PHE A 114 -22.44 12.80 -4.84
C PHE A 114 -22.06 12.96 -3.35
N ILE A 115 -20.79 12.80 -3.01
CA ILE A 115 -20.33 12.85 -1.62
C ILE A 115 -20.35 14.27 -1.03
N GLU A 116 -20.33 15.32 -1.87
CA GLU A 116 -20.47 16.72 -1.44
C GLU A 116 -21.80 16.98 -0.72
N GLY A 117 -22.84 16.22 -1.07
CA GLY A 117 -24.15 16.25 -0.40
C GLY A 117 -24.22 15.43 0.88
N GLN A 118 -23.15 14.76 1.28
CA GLN A 118 -23.09 13.89 2.46
C GLN A 118 -22.11 14.44 3.50
N PRO A 119 -22.37 14.25 4.81
CA PRO A 119 -21.45 14.66 5.87
C PRO A 119 -20.34 13.60 6.07
N MET A 120 -19.72 13.12 4.99
CA MET A 120 -18.70 12.07 5.01
C MET A 120 -17.70 12.22 3.87
N ILE A 121 -16.59 11.50 3.96
CA ILE A 121 -15.56 11.38 2.92
C ILE A 121 -15.43 9.91 2.48
N TYR A 122 -14.73 9.70 1.36
CA TYR A 122 -14.38 8.36 0.91
C TYR A 122 -13.01 7.90 1.42
N GLU A 123 -12.97 6.62 1.76
CA GLU A 123 -11.77 5.81 1.81
C GLU A 123 -11.64 5.05 0.46
N ALA A 124 -10.43 5.04 -0.10
CA ALA A 124 -10.13 4.43 -1.39
C ALA A 124 -9.08 3.32 -1.26
N HIS A 125 -9.38 2.16 -1.85
CA HIS A 125 -8.43 1.05 -2.00
C HIS A 125 -8.71 0.25 -3.28
N PRO A 126 -7.65 -0.31 -3.91
CA PRO A 126 -6.24 -0.19 -3.53
C PRO A 126 -5.53 0.99 -4.23
N THR A 127 -4.88 1.88 -3.46
CA THR A 127 -4.23 3.09 -4.04
C THR A 127 -2.74 2.92 -4.33
N ASP A 128 -2.19 1.74 -4.07
CA ASP A 128 -0.78 1.44 -4.29
C ASP A 128 -0.34 1.74 -5.74
N TYR A 129 0.91 2.17 -5.90
CA TYR A 129 1.57 2.45 -7.18
C TYR A 129 1.00 3.60 -8.02
N GLN A 130 -0.04 4.29 -7.55
CA GLN A 130 -0.54 5.50 -8.19
C GLN A 130 0.53 6.60 -8.20
N THR A 131 0.54 7.40 -9.26
CA THR A 131 1.45 8.56 -9.33
C THR A 131 1.06 9.60 -8.28
N ARG A 132 2.00 10.45 -7.86
CA ARG A 132 1.70 11.59 -6.98
C ARG A 132 0.55 12.46 -7.50
N GLY A 133 0.49 12.71 -8.81
CA GLY A 133 -0.61 13.46 -9.42
C GLY A 133 -1.96 12.77 -9.25
N ALA A 134 -2.02 11.46 -9.50
CA ALA A 134 -3.23 10.66 -9.28
C ALA A 134 -3.65 10.62 -7.80
N LEU A 135 -2.70 10.53 -6.86
CA LEU A 135 -2.99 10.63 -5.43
C LEU A 135 -3.54 12.00 -5.04
N ASN A 136 -2.99 13.10 -5.60
CA ASN A 136 -3.53 14.44 -5.40
C ASN A 136 -4.97 14.55 -5.93
N ASP A 137 -5.21 14.02 -7.13
CA ASP A 137 -6.53 14.03 -7.77
C ASP A 137 -7.54 13.22 -6.95
N LEU A 138 -7.15 12.07 -6.40
CA LEU A 138 -7.99 11.29 -5.48
C LEU A 138 -8.41 12.12 -4.26
N VAL A 139 -7.47 12.80 -3.60
CA VAL A 139 -7.79 13.63 -2.43
C VAL A 139 -8.70 14.79 -2.81
N ARG A 140 -8.42 15.49 -3.92
CA ARG A 140 -9.26 16.58 -4.44
C ARG A 140 -10.70 16.11 -4.67
N ASP A 141 -10.85 14.89 -5.18
CA ASP A 141 -12.15 14.32 -5.54
C ASP A 141 -12.83 13.60 -4.36
N HIS A 142 -12.43 13.92 -3.12
CA HIS A 142 -12.98 13.48 -1.82
C HIS A 142 -12.66 12.04 -1.40
N PHE A 143 -11.71 11.38 -2.07
CA PHE A 143 -11.08 10.14 -1.61
C PHE A 143 -9.95 10.49 -0.63
N ALA A 144 -10.33 10.95 0.56
CA ALA A 144 -9.43 11.56 1.53
C ALA A 144 -8.74 10.57 2.49
N ILE A 145 -9.12 9.28 2.48
CA ILE A 145 -8.36 8.21 3.14
C ILE A 145 -7.79 7.28 2.07
N LEU A 146 -6.46 7.32 1.90
CA LEU A 146 -5.75 6.56 0.89
C LEU A 146 -5.04 5.38 1.55
N LYS A 147 -5.47 4.14 1.26
CA LYS A 147 -4.83 2.94 1.80
C LYS A 147 -3.66 2.49 0.95
N VAL A 148 -2.52 2.27 1.61
CA VAL A 148 -1.28 1.75 1.01
C VAL A 148 -0.75 0.56 1.82
N GLY A 149 -0.25 -0.47 1.12
CA GLY A 149 0.32 -1.65 1.75
C GLY A 149 1.36 -2.31 0.86
N PRO A 150 0.96 -3.05 -0.19
CA PRO A 150 1.88 -3.68 -1.13
C PRO A 150 2.99 -2.77 -1.67
N ALA A 151 2.73 -1.49 -1.98
CA ALA A 151 3.77 -0.57 -2.44
C ALA A 151 4.90 -0.37 -1.40
N LEU A 152 4.58 -0.37 -0.10
CA LEU A 152 5.57 -0.24 0.97
C LEU A 152 6.44 -1.51 1.07
N THR A 153 5.83 -2.68 1.13
CA THR A 153 6.57 -3.94 1.24
C THR A 153 7.31 -4.30 -0.06
N PHE A 154 6.80 -3.86 -1.21
CA PHE A 154 7.50 -3.94 -2.49
C PHE A 154 8.73 -3.05 -2.50
N ALA A 155 8.63 -1.78 -2.05
CA ALA A 155 9.79 -0.88 -1.96
C ALA A 155 10.84 -1.40 -0.96
N PHE A 156 10.41 -2.00 0.14
CA PHE A 156 11.29 -2.73 1.06
C PHE A 156 12.02 -3.88 0.36
N ARG A 157 11.30 -4.71 -0.40
CA ARG A 157 11.88 -5.83 -1.17
C ARG A 157 12.90 -5.32 -2.19
N GLU A 158 12.60 -4.25 -2.93
CA GLU A 158 13.56 -3.63 -3.85
C GLU A 158 14.84 -3.19 -3.14
N ALA A 159 14.72 -2.56 -1.97
CA ALA A 159 15.87 -2.15 -1.17
C ALA A 159 16.73 -3.36 -0.77
N VAL A 160 16.11 -4.42 -0.26
CA VAL A 160 16.80 -5.66 0.13
C VAL A 160 17.46 -6.32 -1.08
N PHE A 161 16.82 -6.32 -2.24
CA PHE A 161 17.38 -6.91 -3.46
C PHE A 161 18.58 -6.10 -3.95
N ALA A 162 18.48 -4.77 -3.99
CA ALA A 162 19.60 -3.90 -4.31
C ALA A 162 20.78 -4.11 -3.36
N LEU A 163 20.52 -4.18 -2.05
CA LEU A 163 21.54 -4.48 -1.04
C LEU A 163 22.16 -5.87 -1.22
N THR A 164 21.38 -6.88 -1.63
CA THR A 164 21.92 -8.21 -1.97
C THR A 164 22.86 -8.15 -3.17
N MET A 165 22.57 -7.32 -4.17
CA MET A 165 23.50 -7.09 -5.29
C MET A 165 24.80 -6.41 -4.83
N ILE A 166 24.71 -5.46 -3.90
CA ILE A 166 25.88 -4.83 -3.29
C ILE A 166 26.69 -5.85 -2.48
N GLU A 167 26.04 -6.70 -1.68
CA GLU A 167 26.69 -7.77 -0.93
C GLU A 167 27.46 -8.73 -1.85
N ASN A 168 26.89 -9.07 -3.02
CA ASN A 168 27.54 -9.95 -3.97
C ASN A 168 28.89 -9.43 -4.49
N GLU A 169 29.05 -8.12 -4.58
CA GLU A 169 30.30 -7.49 -5.03
C GLU A 169 31.33 -7.35 -3.90
N LEU A 170 30.88 -7.24 -2.65
CA LEU A 170 31.74 -6.95 -1.50
C LEU A 170 32.14 -8.20 -0.71
N ILE A 171 31.29 -9.22 -0.68
CA ILE A 171 31.41 -10.36 0.22
C ILE A 171 31.74 -11.63 -0.58
N PRO A 172 32.75 -12.42 -0.16
CA PRO A 172 33.06 -13.70 -0.80
C PRO A 172 31.85 -14.64 -0.80
N LYS A 173 31.67 -15.41 -1.88
CA LYS A 173 30.49 -16.28 -2.11
C LYS A 173 30.07 -17.13 -0.91
N GLY A 174 31.02 -17.69 -0.15
CA GLY A 174 30.75 -18.54 1.02
C GLY A 174 30.25 -17.81 2.27
N GLN A 175 30.27 -16.47 2.29
CA GLN A 175 29.89 -15.65 3.45
C GLN A 175 28.63 -14.80 3.19
N ARG A 176 28.06 -14.88 1.98
CA ARG A 176 26.87 -14.10 1.59
C ARG A 176 25.61 -14.62 2.26
N ALA A 177 24.71 -13.71 2.58
CA ALA A 177 23.42 -14.03 3.18
C ALA A 177 22.44 -14.69 2.22
N ASN A 178 22.54 -14.41 0.90
CA ASN A 178 21.70 -14.98 -0.15
C ASN A 178 20.18 -14.78 0.10
N VAL A 179 19.77 -13.59 0.56
CA VAL A 179 18.38 -13.29 0.96
C VAL A 179 17.36 -13.55 -0.15
N ILE A 180 17.70 -13.21 -1.40
CA ILE A 180 16.81 -13.45 -2.55
C ILE A 180 16.53 -14.95 -2.72
N GLN A 181 17.54 -15.80 -2.52
CA GLN A 181 17.37 -17.25 -2.63
C GLN A 181 16.56 -17.79 -1.44
N ALA A 182 16.89 -17.38 -0.21
CA ALA A 182 16.16 -17.79 0.97
C ALA A 182 14.66 -17.43 0.90
N LEU A 183 14.34 -16.24 0.35
CA LEU A 183 12.97 -15.81 0.11
C LEU A 183 12.28 -16.70 -0.94
N ASP A 184 12.92 -16.97 -2.08
CA ASP A 184 12.34 -17.82 -3.13
C ASP A 184 12.13 -19.26 -2.63
N ASP A 185 13.10 -19.82 -1.90
CA ASP A 185 13.01 -21.15 -1.31
C ASP A 185 11.84 -21.26 -0.32
N ALA A 186 11.68 -20.25 0.54
CA ALA A 186 10.56 -20.18 1.48
C ALA A 186 9.21 -20.14 0.74
N MET A 187 9.12 -19.33 -0.32
CA MET A 187 7.91 -19.26 -1.13
C MET A 187 7.63 -20.57 -1.88
N VAL A 188 8.64 -21.25 -2.42
CA VAL A 188 8.46 -22.55 -3.10
C VAL A 188 8.00 -23.62 -2.10
N LYS A 189 8.59 -23.64 -0.91
CA LYS A 189 8.25 -24.60 0.16
C LYS A 189 6.84 -24.38 0.71
N HIS A 190 6.42 -23.13 0.81
CA HIS A 190 5.14 -22.72 1.39
C HIS A 190 4.32 -21.94 0.34
N PRO A 191 3.68 -22.59 -0.64
CA PRO A 191 3.09 -21.88 -1.77
C PRO A 191 1.73 -21.21 -1.50
N GLU A 192 1.15 -21.40 -0.31
CA GLU A 192 -0.22 -21.01 0.07
C GLU A 192 -0.53 -19.52 -0.17
N HIS A 193 0.44 -18.63 0.03
CA HIS A 193 0.19 -17.21 -0.12
C HIS A 193 0.35 -16.68 -1.54
N TRP A 194 0.86 -17.46 -2.51
CA TRP A 194 1.07 -16.97 -3.88
C TRP A 194 0.51 -17.87 -4.98
N LYS A 195 0.29 -19.17 -4.73
CA LYS A 195 -0.09 -20.15 -5.76
C LYS A 195 -1.39 -19.83 -6.48
N LYS A 196 -2.34 -19.17 -5.80
CA LYS A 196 -3.62 -18.73 -6.38
C LYS A 196 -3.51 -17.45 -7.23
N TYR A 197 -2.37 -16.77 -7.18
CA TYR A 197 -2.16 -15.45 -7.79
C TYR A 197 -1.20 -15.53 -8.97
N TYR A 198 -0.16 -16.36 -8.87
CA TYR A 198 0.86 -16.45 -9.91
C TYR A 198 0.62 -17.68 -10.79
N HIS A 199 0.07 -17.42 -11.97
CA HIS A 199 -0.15 -18.40 -13.03
C HIS A 199 0.97 -18.37 -14.09
N GLY A 200 0.96 -19.34 -14.99
CA GLY A 200 1.96 -19.49 -16.06
C GLY A 200 2.95 -20.61 -15.80
N THR A 201 4.05 -20.61 -16.55
CA THR A 201 5.12 -21.59 -16.45
C THR A 201 5.87 -21.49 -15.12
N LYS A 202 6.72 -22.48 -14.81
CA LYS A 202 7.59 -22.41 -13.62
C LYS A 202 8.51 -21.17 -13.64
N ALA A 203 8.95 -20.76 -14.83
CA ALA A 203 9.78 -19.57 -15.00
C ALA A 203 8.96 -18.29 -14.72
N ASP A 204 7.73 -18.20 -15.24
CA ASP A 204 6.83 -17.06 -14.98
C ASP A 204 6.52 -16.94 -13.49
N GLN A 205 6.22 -18.06 -12.83
CA GLN A 205 5.98 -18.08 -11.39
C GLN A 205 7.22 -17.65 -10.60
N ALA A 206 8.41 -18.12 -10.98
CA ALA A 206 9.66 -17.70 -10.34
C ALA A 206 9.95 -16.20 -10.53
N PHE A 207 9.63 -15.66 -11.70
CA PHE A 207 9.70 -14.22 -11.96
C PHE A 207 8.71 -13.45 -11.08
N LYS A 208 7.43 -13.86 -11.07
CA LYS A 208 6.36 -13.21 -10.31
C LYS A 208 6.62 -13.23 -8.80
N ARG A 209 7.15 -14.33 -8.25
CA ARG A 209 7.57 -14.38 -6.83
C ARG A 209 8.59 -13.32 -6.44
N LYS A 210 9.42 -12.87 -7.39
CA LYS A 210 10.44 -11.85 -7.17
C LYS A 210 9.99 -10.44 -7.49
N TYR A 211 9.14 -10.26 -8.52
CA TYR A 211 8.96 -8.94 -9.14
C TYR A 211 7.51 -8.47 -9.27
N SER A 212 6.52 -9.34 -9.04
CA SER A 212 5.11 -8.96 -9.17
C SER A 212 4.74 -7.82 -8.22
N LEU A 213 3.95 -6.85 -8.73
CA LEU A 213 3.36 -5.74 -7.96
C LEU A 213 2.35 -6.25 -6.91
N SER A 214 1.79 -7.44 -7.07
CA SER A 214 0.95 -8.06 -6.03
C SER A 214 1.69 -8.32 -4.71
N ASP A 215 3.02 -8.29 -4.74
CA ASP A 215 3.94 -8.40 -3.62
C ASP A 215 3.59 -9.51 -2.61
N ARG A 216 3.28 -10.71 -3.13
CA ARG A 216 2.95 -11.86 -2.27
C ARG A 216 4.15 -12.32 -1.44
N ALA A 217 5.36 -11.89 -1.80
CA ALA A 217 6.57 -12.05 -1.01
C ALA A 217 6.46 -11.49 0.42
N ARG A 218 5.59 -10.48 0.65
CA ARG A 218 5.43 -9.85 1.97
C ARG A 218 5.09 -10.82 3.11
N TYR A 219 4.40 -11.92 2.81
CA TYR A 219 4.01 -12.93 3.80
C TYR A 219 5.17 -13.83 4.25
N TYR A 220 6.32 -13.76 3.58
CA TYR A 220 7.46 -14.66 3.81
C TYR A 220 8.60 -14.00 4.57
N TRP A 221 8.60 -12.67 4.73
CA TRP A 221 9.61 -11.95 5.53
C TRP A 221 9.65 -12.38 7.00
N ILE A 222 8.56 -12.97 7.51
CA ILE A 222 8.47 -13.49 8.88
C ILE A 222 9.03 -14.92 9.02
N GLN A 223 9.38 -15.59 7.91
CA GLN A 223 9.89 -16.95 7.97
C GLN A 223 11.29 -16.97 8.59
N PRO A 224 11.60 -17.90 9.53
CA PRO A 224 12.87 -17.89 10.26
C PRO A 224 14.11 -17.87 9.36
N ASP A 225 14.11 -18.66 8.28
CA ASP A 225 15.23 -18.73 7.34
C ASP A 225 15.41 -17.41 6.57
N VAL A 226 14.31 -16.74 6.21
CA VAL A 226 14.34 -15.44 5.53
C VAL A 226 14.82 -14.35 6.49
N GLN A 227 14.37 -14.37 7.75
CA GLN A 227 14.83 -13.42 8.79
C GLN A 227 16.32 -13.61 9.10
N LYS A 228 16.80 -14.86 9.16
CA LYS A 228 18.20 -15.17 9.35
C LYS A 228 19.05 -14.64 8.20
N ALA A 229 18.62 -14.89 6.95
CA ALA A 229 19.31 -14.35 5.78
C ALA A 229 19.31 -12.82 5.80
N LEU A 230 18.15 -12.18 6.02
CA LEU A 230 18.06 -10.71 6.09
C LEU A 230 18.98 -10.15 7.17
N SER A 231 19.01 -10.76 8.35
CA SER A 231 19.91 -10.34 9.45
C SER A 231 21.38 -10.48 9.05
N GLY A 232 21.75 -11.57 8.37
CA GLY A 232 23.09 -11.77 7.83
C GLY A 232 23.48 -10.70 6.81
N LEU A 233 22.57 -10.33 5.90
CA LEU A 233 22.81 -9.27 4.93
C LEU A 233 23.11 -7.93 5.61
N LEU A 234 22.29 -7.57 6.60
CA LEU A 234 22.46 -6.34 7.36
C LEU A 234 23.78 -6.34 8.15
N GLN A 235 24.19 -7.48 8.70
CA GLN A 235 25.47 -7.63 9.40
C GLN A 235 26.67 -7.52 8.46
N ASN A 236 26.61 -8.19 7.31
CA ASN A 236 27.67 -8.19 6.31
C ASN A 236 27.94 -6.79 5.75
N LEU A 237 26.89 -6.01 5.50
CA LEU A 237 27.00 -4.66 4.96
C LEU A 237 27.26 -3.60 6.05
N GLY A 238 27.01 -3.93 7.31
CA GLY A 238 27.34 -3.09 8.45
C GLY A 238 26.63 -1.73 8.47
N ALA A 239 27.18 -0.81 9.27
CA ALA A 239 26.62 0.52 9.54
C ALA A 239 27.37 1.67 8.88
N THR A 240 28.51 1.39 8.22
CA THR A 240 29.25 2.41 7.48
C THR A 240 28.59 2.69 6.13
N PRO A 241 28.79 3.89 5.54
CA PRO A 241 28.33 4.17 4.18
C PRO A 241 28.85 3.12 3.20
N LEU A 242 27.98 2.67 2.31
CA LEU A 242 28.32 1.70 1.27
C LEU A 242 29.11 2.38 0.13
N PRO A 243 29.90 1.62 -0.65
CA PRO A 243 30.70 2.19 -1.73
C PRO A 243 29.87 3.00 -2.72
N HIS A 244 30.36 4.21 -3.05
CA HIS A 244 29.65 5.18 -3.88
C HIS A 244 29.20 4.60 -5.23
N ALA A 245 30.10 3.91 -5.93
CA ALA A 245 29.81 3.34 -7.25
C ALA A 245 28.68 2.30 -7.19
N LEU A 246 28.65 1.47 -6.15
CA LEU A 246 27.63 0.42 -5.98
C LEU A 246 26.27 1.01 -5.60
N LEU A 247 26.24 2.03 -4.74
CA LEU A 247 25.01 2.76 -4.43
C LEU A 247 24.44 3.45 -5.67
N SER A 248 25.30 4.15 -6.44
CA SER A 248 24.89 4.79 -7.69
C SER A 248 24.30 3.76 -8.67
N GLN A 249 24.95 2.60 -8.82
CA GLN A 249 24.55 1.53 -9.74
C GLN A 249 23.23 0.84 -9.35
N PHE A 250 23.04 0.49 -8.07
CA PHE A 250 21.92 -0.36 -7.64
C PHE A 250 20.78 0.38 -6.94
N VAL A 251 21.04 1.57 -6.41
CA VAL A 251 20.05 2.37 -5.65
C VAL A 251 19.69 3.68 -6.38
N GLY A 252 20.60 4.21 -7.20
CA GLY A 252 20.45 5.52 -7.84
C GLY A 252 20.65 6.70 -6.90
N GLU A 253 21.23 6.47 -5.72
CA GLU A 253 21.62 7.47 -4.72
C GLU A 253 23.05 7.17 -4.25
N THR A 254 23.65 8.03 -3.42
CA THR A 254 25.02 7.84 -2.91
C THR A 254 25.11 8.24 -1.43
N ASN A 255 26.23 7.91 -0.77
CA ASN A 255 26.48 8.24 0.65
C ASN A 255 25.39 7.71 1.62
N LEU A 256 24.88 6.51 1.35
CA LEU A 256 23.88 5.83 2.18
C LEU A 256 24.50 4.65 2.92
N THR A 257 24.10 4.46 4.17
CA THR A 257 24.26 3.20 4.91
C THR A 257 23.18 2.20 4.47
N THR A 258 23.38 0.93 4.82
CA THR A 258 22.41 -0.16 4.59
C THR A 258 20.99 0.21 5.07
N ALA A 259 20.87 0.72 6.31
CA ALA A 259 19.58 1.11 6.88
C ALA A 259 18.96 2.30 6.15
N GLN A 260 19.77 3.26 5.70
CA GLN A 260 19.29 4.42 4.95
C GLN A 260 18.79 4.05 3.55
N VAL A 261 19.37 3.04 2.88
CA VAL A 261 18.83 2.54 1.60
C VAL A 261 17.38 2.06 1.76
N ILE A 262 17.11 1.28 2.81
CA ILE A 262 15.76 0.77 3.11
C ILE A 262 14.82 1.94 3.45
N ALA A 263 15.23 2.81 4.36
CA ALA A 263 14.42 3.96 4.78
C ALA A 263 14.07 4.87 3.59
N ARG A 264 15.05 5.20 2.73
CA ARG A 264 14.83 6.04 1.54
C ARG A 264 13.83 5.45 0.56
N LYS A 265 13.89 4.13 0.32
CA LYS A 265 12.93 3.45 -0.57
C LYS A 265 11.50 3.51 -0.03
N LEU A 266 11.32 3.33 1.27
CA LEU A 266 10.02 3.48 1.95
C LEU A 266 9.54 4.93 1.95
N ASP A 267 10.43 5.87 2.30
CA ASP A 267 10.12 7.29 2.38
C ASP A 267 9.67 7.85 1.02
N ARG A 268 10.22 7.37 -0.10
CA ARG A 268 9.76 7.78 -1.43
C ARG A 268 8.27 7.49 -1.62
N VAL A 269 7.81 6.29 -1.26
CA VAL A 269 6.39 5.93 -1.33
C VAL A 269 5.59 6.82 -0.38
N LEU A 270 5.99 6.90 0.89
CA LEU A 270 5.27 7.68 1.91
C LEU A 270 5.20 9.19 1.58
N ASN A 271 6.23 9.74 0.96
CA ASN A 271 6.28 11.14 0.56
C ASN A 271 5.26 11.47 -0.52
N ASP A 272 4.94 10.54 -1.43
CA ASP A 272 3.90 10.76 -2.43
C ASP A 272 2.52 10.88 -1.78
N TYR A 273 2.19 9.98 -0.84
CA TYR A 273 0.95 10.05 -0.05
C TYR A 273 0.89 11.29 0.83
N GLN A 274 1.99 11.64 1.52
CA GLN A 274 2.07 12.84 2.33
C GLN A 274 1.90 14.12 1.50
N ALA A 275 2.48 14.17 0.30
CA ALA A 275 2.36 15.33 -0.58
C ALA A 275 0.90 15.54 -1.01
N ALA A 276 0.21 14.46 -1.41
CA ALA A 276 -1.20 14.50 -1.74
C ALA A 276 -2.07 14.96 -0.59
N CYS A 277 -1.82 14.43 0.61
CA CYS A 277 -2.61 14.75 1.78
C CYS A 277 -2.36 16.14 2.37
N LYS A 278 -1.22 16.78 2.10
CA LYS A 278 -0.87 18.11 2.64
C LYS A 278 -1.36 19.27 1.76
N GLN A 279 -1.60 19.04 0.48
CA GLN A 279 -2.08 20.09 -0.44
C GLN A 279 -3.59 20.36 -0.32
N ALA A 280 -4.30 19.56 0.46
CA ALA A 280 -5.75 19.64 0.60
C ALA A 280 -6.22 20.54 1.76
N GLY A 281 -5.36 21.41 2.29
CA GLY A 281 -5.65 22.39 3.34
C GLY A 281 -5.48 23.82 2.89
#